data_AF-A0A7W0UC38-F1
#
_entry.id   AF-A0A7W0UC38-F1
#
_cell.length_a   1.000
_cell.length_b   1.000
_cell.length_c   1.000
_cell.angle_alpha   90.00
_cell.angle_beta   90.00
_cell.angle_gamma   90.00
#
_symmetry.space_group_name_H-M   'P 1'
#
loop_
_entity.id
_entity.type
_entity.pdbx_description
1 polymer ?
#
loop_
_entity_poly.entity_id
_entity_poly.type
_entity_poly.pdbx_seq_one_letter_code
_entity_poly.pdbx_strand_id
1 'polypeptide(L)'
;MTLLRLALATGIVLAPGAAVARAFGLRGAAPTLAWALAALFGALGVTFLFGASLTLTLVLLLAVGAAALPFARRAPVPERIRGRGWVFAGGVLFGLALWHVAGEIGGDGLFHLARVRKLEALDGLSLGAVNEFADGGLHPGYAFPLWHGFLALVARVAFLDPGDVVLHEASILAPLALLVSYEAGWALFRRAGPAVAVVCAQVGITALAPSGGGAYTALGLPATASRQLLV
;
A
#
# COMPACT_ATOMS: atom_id res chain seq x y z
N MET A 1 3.21 15.76 -13.40
CA MET A 1 2.47 14.59 -13.93
C MET A 1 2.64 13.33 -13.09
N THR A 2 3.74 13.18 -12.34
CA THR A 2 4.07 12.00 -11.52
C THR A 2 3.04 11.69 -10.42
N LEU A 3 2.60 12.69 -9.64
CA LEU A 3 1.65 12.47 -8.53
C LEU A 3 0.31 11.84 -8.97
N LEU A 4 -0.28 12.31 -10.07
CA LEU A 4 -1.54 11.75 -10.59
C LEU A 4 -1.36 10.33 -11.14
N ARG A 5 -0.22 10.05 -11.79
CA ARG A 5 0.11 8.70 -12.27
C ARG A 5 0.27 7.72 -11.12
N LEU A 6 1.00 8.11 -10.07
CA LEU A 6 1.13 7.32 -8.84
C LEU A 6 -0.24 7.08 -8.22
N ALA A 7 -1.03 8.12 -7.97
CA ALA A 7 -2.37 7.99 -7.39
C ALA A 7 -3.27 7.02 -8.18
N LEU A 8 -3.27 7.11 -9.52
CA LEU A 8 -4.03 6.21 -10.38
C LEU A 8 -3.51 4.77 -10.32
N ALA A 9 -2.19 4.57 -10.40
CA ALA A 9 -1.57 3.26 -10.37
C ALA A 9 -1.80 2.56 -9.02
N THR A 10 -1.60 3.26 -7.91
CA THR A 10 -1.94 2.78 -6.56
C THR A 10 -3.41 2.43 -6.46
N GLY A 11 -4.30 3.26 -7.01
CA GLY A 11 -5.72 2.97 -7.11
C GLY A 11 -6.02 1.67 -7.88
N ILE A 12 -5.38 1.44 -9.03
CA ILE A 12 -5.53 0.22 -9.84
C ILE A 12 -5.06 -1.01 -9.07
N VAL A 13 -3.90 -0.94 -8.41
CA VAL A 13 -3.34 -2.07 -7.65
C VAL A 13 -4.21 -2.40 -6.43
N LEU A 14 -4.82 -1.39 -5.78
CA LEU A 14 -5.72 -1.60 -4.64
C LEU A 14 -7.17 -1.97 -5.03
N ALA A 15 -7.61 -1.66 -6.25
CA ALA A 15 -9.00 -1.83 -6.69
C ALA A 15 -9.52 -3.28 -6.58
N PRO A 16 -8.74 -4.33 -6.89
CA PRO A 16 -9.15 -5.71 -6.66
C PRO A 16 -9.50 -6.00 -5.20
N GLY A 17 -8.73 -5.48 -4.25
CA GLY A 17 -9.03 -5.60 -2.82
C GLY A 17 -10.35 -4.92 -2.45
N ALA A 18 -10.67 -3.77 -3.04
CA ALA A 18 -11.94 -3.08 -2.84
C ALA A 18 -13.12 -3.91 -3.39
N ALA A 19 -12.95 -4.56 -4.53
CA ALA A 19 -13.97 -5.44 -5.11
C ALA A 19 -14.21 -6.67 -4.21
N VAL A 20 -13.14 -7.33 -3.76
CA VAL A 20 -13.21 -8.49 -2.86
C VAL A 20 -13.85 -8.10 -1.51
N ALA A 21 -13.39 -7.02 -0.89
CA ALA A 21 -13.98 -6.52 0.36
C ALA A 21 -15.49 -6.28 0.22
N ARG A 22 -15.90 -5.63 -0.87
CA ARG A 22 -17.32 -5.38 -1.15
C ARG A 22 -18.10 -6.67 -1.39
N ALA A 23 -17.53 -7.66 -2.07
CA ALA A 23 -18.18 -8.96 -2.26
C ALA A 23 -18.52 -9.65 -0.93
N PHE A 24 -17.70 -9.43 0.11
CA PHE A 24 -17.95 -9.88 1.48
C PHE A 24 -18.84 -8.92 2.31
N GLY A 25 -19.42 -7.88 1.71
CA GLY A 25 -20.22 -6.89 2.42
C GLY A 25 -19.41 -5.90 3.27
N LEU A 26 -18.08 -5.91 3.16
CA LEU A 26 -17.19 -5.00 3.87
C LEU A 26 -16.97 -3.72 3.04
N ARG A 27 -16.98 -2.55 3.69
CA ARG A 27 -16.55 -1.29 3.07
C ARG A 27 -15.70 -0.47 4.04
N GLY A 28 -14.56 -0.01 3.55
CA GLY A 28 -13.59 0.75 4.32
C GLY A 28 -12.23 0.73 3.62
N ALA A 29 -11.33 1.59 4.08
CA ALA A 29 -9.93 1.60 3.70
C ALA A 29 -9.22 0.34 4.22
N ALA A 30 -9.44 -0.01 5.50
CA ALA A 30 -8.80 -1.15 6.15
C ALA A 30 -9.13 -2.49 5.45
N PRO A 31 -10.41 -2.88 5.25
CA PRO A 31 -10.72 -4.12 4.55
C PRO A 31 -10.29 -4.10 3.08
N THR A 32 -10.31 -2.94 2.41
CA THR A 32 -9.81 -2.81 1.03
C THR A 32 -8.33 -3.14 0.95
N LEU A 33 -7.53 -2.55 1.83
CA LEU A 33 -6.09 -2.78 1.87
C LEU A 33 -5.76 -4.22 2.23
N ALA A 34 -6.41 -4.77 3.27
CA ALA A 34 -6.19 -6.15 3.69
C ALA A 34 -6.46 -7.15 2.56
N TRP A 35 -7.59 -7.01 1.86
CA TRP A 35 -7.91 -7.88 0.72
C TRP A 35 -7.04 -7.64 -0.51
N ALA A 36 -6.57 -6.41 -0.74
CA ALA A 36 -5.61 -6.13 -1.82
C ALA A 36 -4.29 -6.85 -1.56
N LEU A 37 -3.77 -6.78 -0.33
CA LEU A 37 -2.53 -7.45 0.06
C LEU A 37 -2.67 -8.97 0.09
N ALA A 38 -3.81 -9.51 0.53
CA ALA A 38 -4.07 -10.94 0.48
C ALA A 38 -4.13 -11.47 -0.97
N ALA A 39 -4.82 -10.75 -1.87
CA ALA A 39 -4.88 -11.10 -3.28
C ALA A 39 -3.49 -11.01 -3.95
N LEU A 40 -2.74 -9.95 -3.64
CA LEU A 40 -1.38 -9.77 -4.13
C LEU A 40 -0.43 -10.86 -3.62
N PHE A 41 -0.54 -11.24 -2.33
CA PHE A 41 0.23 -12.34 -1.76
C PHE A 41 -0.02 -13.64 -2.53
N GLY A 42 -1.29 -13.98 -2.79
CA GLY A 42 -1.64 -15.16 -3.60
C GLY A 42 -1.07 -15.08 -5.02
N ALA A 43 -1.23 -13.93 -5.69
CA ALA A 43 -0.72 -13.72 -7.06
C ALA A 43 0.81 -13.82 -7.15
N LEU A 44 1.53 -13.21 -6.20
CA LEU A 44 2.99 -13.32 -6.11
C LEU A 44 3.41 -14.75 -5.78
N GLY A 45 2.70 -15.44 -4.89
CA GLY A 45 2.97 -16.83 -4.54
C GLY A 45 2.90 -17.75 -5.76
N VAL A 46 1.85 -17.62 -6.58
CA VAL A 46 1.74 -18.31 -7.87
C VAL A 46 2.89 -17.92 -8.80
N THR A 47 3.19 -16.63 -8.91
CA THR A 47 4.26 -16.14 -9.79
C THR A 47 5.62 -16.73 -9.43
N PHE A 48 5.98 -16.74 -8.14
CA PHE A 48 7.22 -17.33 -7.66
C PHE A 48 7.25 -18.85 -7.80
N LEU A 49 6.12 -19.53 -7.56
CA LEU A 49 6.02 -20.98 -7.70
C LEU A 49 6.32 -21.44 -9.14
N PHE A 50 5.88 -20.66 -10.13
CA PHE A 50 6.06 -20.96 -11.55
C PHE A 50 7.26 -20.28 -12.20
N GLY A 51 8.08 -19.53 -11.44
CA GLY A 51 9.22 -18.82 -12.01
C GLY A 51 8.81 -17.75 -13.04
N ALA A 52 7.62 -17.15 -12.89
CA ALA A 52 7.03 -16.27 -13.88
C ALA A 52 7.35 -14.78 -13.63
N SER A 53 6.91 -13.90 -14.53
CA SER A 53 7.17 -12.46 -14.42
C SER A 53 6.14 -11.70 -13.57
N LEU A 54 6.48 -10.49 -13.17
CA LEU A 54 5.58 -9.57 -12.47
C LEU A 54 4.31 -9.24 -13.29
N THR A 55 4.32 -9.42 -14.62
CA THR A 55 3.13 -9.26 -15.47
C THR A 55 2.08 -10.31 -15.13
N LEU A 56 2.48 -11.56 -14.87
CA LEU A 56 1.55 -12.60 -14.44
C LEU A 56 0.92 -12.20 -13.10
N THR A 57 1.70 -11.68 -12.16
CA THR A 57 1.18 -11.19 -10.87
C THR A 57 0.08 -10.14 -11.09
N LEU A 58 0.31 -9.15 -11.96
CA LEU A 58 -0.68 -8.12 -12.29
C LEU A 58 -1.95 -8.72 -12.88
N VAL A 59 -1.81 -9.62 -13.86
CA VAL A 59 -2.96 -10.28 -14.51
C VAL A 59 -3.79 -11.06 -13.49
N LEU A 60 -3.15 -11.85 -12.63
CA LEU A 60 -3.83 -12.62 -11.58
C LEU A 60 -4.54 -11.70 -10.59
N LEU A 61 -3.89 -10.62 -10.15
CA LEU A 61 -4.48 -9.64 -9.24
C LEU A 61 -5.74 -8.99 -9.83
N LEU A 62 -5.68 -8.57 -11.09
CA LEU A 62 -6.83 -7.98 -11.79
C LEU A 62 -7.93 -9.02 -12.04
N ALA A 63 -7.57 -10.28 -12.34
CA ALA A 63 -8.51 -11.38 -12.51
C ALA A 63 -9.30 -11.66 -11.22
N VAL A 64 -8.64 -11.64 -10.05
CA VAL A 64 -9.32 -11.74 -8.75
C VAL A 64 -10.34 -10.61 -8.57
N GLY A 65 -9.96 -9.38 -8.91
CA GLY A 65 -10.87 -8.24 -8.86
C GLY A 65 -12.07 -8.41 -9.80
N ALA A 66 -11.83 -8.81 -11.05
CA ALA A 66 -12.87 -9.04 -12.05
C ALA A 66 -13.84 -10.15 -11.62
N ALA A 67 -13.32 -11.25 -11.04
CA ALA A 67 -14.13 -12.34 -10.51
C ALA A 67 -15.00 -11.92 -9.32
N ALA A 68 -14.54 -10.97 -8.50
CA ALA A 68 -15.30 -10.44 -7.36
C ALA A 68 -16.40 -9.43 -7.75
N LEU A 69 -16.31 -8.78 -8.92
CA LEU A 69 -17.23 -7.70 -9.33
C LEU A 69 -18.73 -8.09 -9.31
N PRO A 70 -19.16 -9.26 -9.84
CA PRO A 70 -20.58 -9.63 -9.82
C PRO A 70 -21.16 -9.69 -8.40
N PHE A 71 -20.38 -10.20 -7.44
CA PHE A 71 -20.76 -10.31 -6.04
C PHE A 71 -20.73 -8.95 -5.35
N ALA A 72 -19.68 -8.16 -5.60
CA ALA A 72 -19.54 -6.81 -5.07
C ALA A 72 -20.70 -5.87 -5.47
N ARG A 73 -21.27 -6.06 -6.66
CA ARG A 73 -22.44 -5.30 -7.15
C ARG A 73 -23.75 -5.69 -6.46
N ARG A 74 -23.85 -6.92 -5.97
CA ARG A 74 -25.04 -7.45 -5.28
C ARG A 74 -24.98 -7.28 -3.77
N ALA A 75 -23.81 -6.96 -3.23
CA ALA A 75 -23.61 -6.84 -1.80
C ALA A 75 -24.42 -5.67 -1.18
N PRO A 76 -24.94 -5.84 0.04
CA PRO A 76 -25.62 -4.78 0.76
C PRO A 76 -24.77 -3.51 0.90
N VAL A 77 -25.42 -2.36 1.06
CA VAL A 77 -24.76 -1.10 1.38
C VAL A 77 -24.57 -1.04 2.90
N PRO A 78 -23.33 -1.12 3.42
CA PRO A 78 -23.09 -0.99 4.85
C PRO A 78 -23.29 0.44 5.33
N GLU A 79 -23.40 0.59 6.65
CA GLU A 79 -23.56 1.87 7.33
C GLU A 79 -22.44 2.85 6.97
N ARG A 80 -22.79 4.13 6.82
CA ARG A 80 -21.82 5.18 6.56
C ARG A 80 -21.04 5.53 7.82
N ILE A 81 -19.72 5.40 7.74
CA ILE A 81 -18.80 5.96 8.74
C ILE A 81 -18.81 7.50 8.58
N ARG A 82 -19.37 8.21 9.55
CA ARG A 82 -19.44 9.69 9.54
C ARG A 82 -18.02 10.27 9.56
N GLY A 83 -17.80 11.45 8.97
CA GLY A 83 -16.50 12.14 9.02
C GLY A 83 -15.39 11.57 8.12
N ARG A 84 -15.55 10.35 7.58
CA ARG A 84 -14.56 9.69 6.72
C ARG A 84 -14.08 10.53 5.53
N GLY A 85 -15.00 11.27 4.89
CA GLY A 85 -14.66 12.16 3.77
C GLY A 85 -13.74 13.32 4.17
N TRP A 86 -13.92 13.89 5.36
CA TRP A 86 -13.06 14.94 5.88
C TRP A 86 -11.68 14.42 6.25
N VAL A 87 -11.59 13.21 6.82
CA VAL A 87 -10.31 12.55 7.11
C VAL A 87 -9.56 12.25 5.82
N PHE A 88 -10.25 11.76 4.78
CA PHE A 88 -9.64 11.57 3.47
C PHE A 88 -9.09 12.88 2.90
N ALA A 89 -9.88 13.96 2.92
CA ALA A 89 -9.43 15.27 2.44
C ALA A 89 -8.21 15.78 3.23
N GLY A 90 -8.23 15.65 4.56
CA GLY A 90 -7.08 15.98 5.42
C GLY A 90 -5.84 15.15 5.10
N GLY A 91 -6.03 13.86 4.84
CA GLY A 91 -4.95 12.97 4.41
C GLY A 91 -4.40 13.29 3.03
N VAL A 92 -5.23 13.77 2.10
CA VAL A 92 -4.77 14.28 0.79
C VAL A 92 -3.91 15.52 0.98
N LEU A 93 -4.37 16.49 1.78
CA LEU A 93 -3.57 17.69 2.10
C LEU A 93 -2.26 17.34 2.78
N PHE A 94 -2.29 16.39 3.72
CA PHE A 94 -1.09 15.90 4.39
C PHE A 94 -0.13 15.19 3.41
N GLY A 95 -0.65 14.35 2.53
CA GLY A 95 0.13 13.72 1.46
C GLY A 95 0.77 14.73 0.51
N LEU A 96 0.06 15.80 0.15
CA LEU A 96 0.62 16.89 -0.65
C LEU A 96 1.74 17.63 0.10
N ALA A 97 1.61 17.82 1.42
CA ALA A 97 2.70 18.38 2.22
C ALA A 97 3.91 17.43 2.26
N LEU A 98 3.69 16.12 2.44
CA LEU A 98 4.75 15.10 2.41
C LEU A 98 5.50 15.08 1.06
N TRP A 99 4.79 15.29 -0.05
CA TRP A 99 5.40 15.36 -1.38
C TRP A 99 6.56 16.37 -1.44
N HIS A 100 6.40 17.52 -0.79
CA HIS A 100 7.39 18.58 -0.78
C HIS A 100 8.56 18.34 0.17
N VAL A 101 8.42 17.42 1.13
CA VAL A 101 9.44 17.10 2.15
C VAL A 101 9.97 15.67 2.04
N ALA A 102 9.67 14.97 0.93
CA ALA A 102 10.05 13.56 0.73
C ALA A 102 11.57 13.31 0.83
N GLY A 103 12.40 14.32 0.54
CA GLY A 103 13.84 14.25 0.71
C GLY A 103 14.52 13.33 -0.30
N GLU A 104 15.25 12.33 0.19
CA GLU A 104 16.01 11.36 -0.60
C GLU A 104 15.77 9.92 -0.12
N ILE A 105 16.14 8.95 -0.95
CA ILE A 105 16.08 7.53 -0.58
C ILE A 105 17.36 7.18 0.21
N GLY A 106 17.28 7.32 1.53
CA GLY A 106 18.39 7.00 2.45
C GLY A 106 18.25 5.65 3.17
N GLY A 107 19.31 5.24 3.85
CA GLY A 107 19.31 4.09 4.77
C GLY A 107 18.91 2.76 4.13
N ASP A 108 18.03 2.01 4.81
CA ASP A 108 17.47 0.74 4.31
C ASP A 108 16.50 0.92 3.11
N GLY A 109 16.12 2.16 2.79
CA GLY A 109 15.35 2.49 1.59
C GLY A 109 16.05 2.05 0.30
N LEU A 110 17.39 2.10 0.24
CA LEU A 110 18.16 1.62 -0.91
C LEU A 110 18.07 0.10 -1.09
N PHE A 111 18.07 -0.64 0.02
CA PHE A 111 17.86 -2.09 0.01
C PHE A 111 16.46 -2.44 -0.51
N HIS A 112 15.44 -1.71 -0.05
CA HIS A 112 14.07 -1.89 -0.53
C HIS A 112 13.91 -1.53 -2.00
N LEU A 113 14.48 -0.41 -2.45
CA LEU A 113 14.49 0.00 -3.85
C LEU A 113 15.14 -1.06 -4.74
N ALA A 114 16.30 -1.58 -4.36
CA ALA A 114 16.99 -2.63 -5.12
C ALA A 114 16.09 -3.85 -5.32
N ARG A 115 15.32 -4.24 -4.30
CA ARG A 115 14.38 -5.35 -4.40
C ARG A 115 13.20 -5.05 -5.31
N VAL A 116 12.63 -3.84 -5.26
CA VAL A 116 11.57 -3.41 -6.18
C VAL A 116 12.09 -3.46 -7.62
N ARG A 117 13.31 -2.97 -7.88
CA ARG A 117 13.95 -3.03 -9.20
C ARG A 117 14.18 -4.47 -9.68
N LYS A 118 14.60 -5.40 -8.82
CA LYS A 118 14.72 -6.82 -9.19
C LYS A 118 13.37 -7.43 -9.59
N LEU A 119 12.31 -7.13 -8.84
CA LEU A 119 10.96 -7.62 -9.16
C LEU A 119 10.46 -7.09 -10.51
N GLU A 120 10.81 -5.85 -10.84
CA GLU A 120 10.41 -5.20 -12.08
C GLU A 120 11.24 -5.67 -13.29
N ALA A 121 12.54 -5.85 -13.12
CA ALA A 121 13.48 -6.14 -14.21
C ALA A 121 13.60 -7.61 -14.60
N LEU A 122 13.28 -8.55 -13.69
CA LEU A 122 13.45 -9.98 -13.95
C LEU A 122 12.22 -10.59 -14.65
N ASP A 123 12.46 -11.31 -15.74
CA ASP A 123 11.42 -12.04 -16.48
C ASP A 123 10.97 -13.33 -15.80
N GLY A 124 11.81 -13.88 -14.92
CA GLY A 124 11.52 -15.06 -14.11
C GLY A 124 11.78 -14.80 -12.65
N LEU A 125 10.71 -14.75 -11.85
CA LEU A 125 10.79 -14.44 -10.44
C LEU A 125 10.87 -15.71 -9.60
N SER A 126 11.83 -15.74 -8.68
CA SER A 126 11.90 -16.72 -7.60
C SER A 126 12.35 -16.02 -6.31
N LEU A 127 12.11 -16.63 -5.15
CA LEU A 127 12.57 -16.06 -3.88
C LEU A 127 14.10 -15.90 -3.83
N GLY A 128 14.84 -16.81 -4.46
CA GLY A 128 16.30 -16.71 -4.59
C GLY A 128 16.74 -15.57 -5.49
N ALA A 129 16.08 -15.38 -6.64
CA ALA A 129 16.46 -14.35 -7.61
C ALA A 129 16.31 -12.92 -7.07
N VAL A 130 15.39 -12.71 -6.12
CA VAL A 130 15.14 -11.41 -5.48
C VAL A 130 15.88 -11.23 -4.14
N ASN A 131 16.75 -12.17 -3.75
CA ASN A 131 17.61 -12.04 -2.58
C ASN A 131 18.60 -10.87 -2.73
N GLU A 132 19.21 -10.47 -1.63
CA GLU A 132 20.21 -9.41 -1.61
C GLU A 132 21.46 -9.83 -2.40
N PHE A 133 21.95 -11.03 -2.12
CA PHE A 133 23.14 -11.64 -2.75
C PHE A 133 22.74 -12.85 -3.60
N ALA A 134 23.51 -13.12 -4.66
CA ALA A 134 23.25 -14.23 -5.59
C ALA A 134 23.21 -15.60 -4.88
N ASP A 135 24.15 -15.82 -3.96
CA ASP A 135 24.25 -17.06 -3.16
C ASP A 135 23.80 -16.85 -1.70
N GLY A 136 23.03 -15.78 -1.45
CA GLY A 136 22.51 -15.46 -0.12
C GLY A 136 21.29 -16.30 0.26
N GLY A 137 21.06 -16.43 1.57
CA GLY A 137 19.82 -16.99 2.11
C GLY A 137 18.65 -15.99 2.05
N LEU A 138 17.44 -16.48 2.33
CA LEU A 138 16.27 -15.62 2.48
C LEU A 138 16.48 -14.60 3.60
N HIS A 139 16.20 -13.33 3.32
CA HIS A 139 16.32 -12.27 4.31
C HIS A 139 15.32 -12.50 5.46
N PRO A 140 15.76 -12.61 6.73
CA PRO A 140 14.88 -13.03 7.84
C PRO A 140 13.70 -12.08 8.09
N GLY A 141 13.90 -10.78 7.88
CA GLY A 141 12.83 -9.78 8.00
C GLY A 141 11.95 -9.59 6.76
N TYR A 142 12.33 -10.14 5.60
CA TYR A 142 11.69 -9.83 4.31
C TYR A 142 11.72 -11.03 3.35
N ALA A 143 11.49 -12.25 3.86
CA ALA A 143 11.61 -13.48 3.07
C ALA A 143 10.63 -13.50 1.88
N PHE A 144 9.39 -13.06 2.11
CA PHE A 144 8.39 -12.88 1.06
C PHE A 144 8.21 -11.39 0.75
N PRO A 145 8.47 -10.94 -0.49
CA PRO A 145 8.56 -9.52 -0.82
C PRO A 145 7.19 -8.90 -1.14
N LEU A 146 6.19 -9.07 -0.27
CA LEU A 146 4.80 -8.63 -0.53
C LEU A 146 4.73 -7.12 -0.79
N TRP A 147 5.29 -6.32 0.11
CA TRP A 147 5.27 -4.86 -0.01
C TRP A 147 6.11 -4.37 -1.18
N HIS A 148 7.26 -5.00 -1.45
CA HIS A 148 8.07 -4.69 -2.63
C HIS A 148 7.33 -5.00 -3.93
N GLY A 149 6.58 -6.11 -3.98
CA GLY A 149 5.73 -6.47 -5.11
C GLY A 149 4.61 -5.46 -5.32
N PHE A 150 4.03 -4.91 -4.25
CA PHE A 150 3.07 -3.81 -4.33
C PHE A 150 3.70 -2.58 -5.01
N LEU A 151 4.85 -2.11 -4.54
CA LEU A 151 5.54 -0.96 -5.12
C LEU A 151 6.00 -1.22 -6.57
N ALA A 152 6.44 -2.44 -6.89
CA ALA A 152 6.85 -2.81 -8.24
C ALA A 152 5.67 -2.81 -9.22
N LEU A 153 4.49 -3.27 -8.78
CA LEU A 153 3.26 -3.17 -9.57
C LEU A 153 2.84 -1.72 -9.76
N VAL A 154 2.94 -0.87 -8.74
CA VAL A 154 2.68 0.57 -8.87
C VAL A 154 3.63 1.19 -9.91
N ALA A 155 4.93 0.93 -9.82
CA ALA A 155 5.92 1.40 -10.80
C ALA A 155 5.57 0.97 -12.23
N ARG A 156 5.26 -0.32 -12.41
CA ARG A 156 4.88 -0.91 -13.70
C ARG A 156 3.61 -0.29 -14.28
N VAL A 157 2.56 -0.14 -13.47
CA VAL A 157 1.27 0.43 -13.93
C VAL A 157 1.40 1.93 -14.19
N ALA A 158 2.21 2.64 -13.39
CA ALA A 158 2.43 4.08 -13.55
C ALA A 158 3.39 4.42 -14.71
N PHE A 159 4.13 3.42 -15.21
CA PHE A 159 5.26 3.60 -16.13
C PHE A 159 6.28 4.61 -15.57
N LEU A 160 6.69 4.41 -14.32
CA LEU A 160 7.65 5.26 -13.59
C LEU A 160 8.87 4.44 -13.16
N ASP A 161 10.00 5.12 -12.93
CA ASP A 161 11.15 4.49 -12.29
C ASP A 161 10.75 4.04 -10.88
N PRO A 162 11.14 2.83 -10.44
CA PRO A 162 10.91 2.38 -9.06
C PRO A 162 11.41 3.36 -7.99
N GLY A 163 12.44 4.15 -8.27
CA GLY A 163 12.95 5.20 -7.40
C GLY A 163 11.92 6.30 -7.15
N ASP A 164 11.22 6.76 -8.19
CA ASP A 164 10.15 7.77 -8.04
C ASP A 164 9.02 7.24 -7.17
N VAL A 165 8.67 5.96 -7.32
CA VAL A 165 7.65 5.31 -6.48
C VAL A 165 8.13 5.22 -5.04
N VAL A 166 9.32 4.67 -4.77
CA VAL A 166 9.84 4.52 -3.40
C VAL A 166 9.95 5.88 -2.71
N LEU A 167 10.35 6.93 -3.42
CA LEU A 167 10.48 8.28 -2.89
C LEU A 167 9.12 8.93 -2.57
N HIS A 168 8.12 8.77 -3.43
CA HIS A 168 6.90 9.58 -3.36
C HIS A 168 5.62 8.84 -2.97
N GLU A 169 5.60 7.50 -2.96
CA GLU A 169 4.41 6.70 -2.68
C GLU A 169 3.81 7.00 -1.29
N ALA A 170 4.64 7.41 -0.34
CA ALA A 170 4.21 7.92 0.96
C ALA A 170 3.10 9.00 0.86
N SER A 171 3.21 9.90 -0.12
CA SER A 171 2.24 10.98 -0.35
C SER A 171 0.87 10.44 -0.76
N ILE A 172 0.85 9.33 -1.49
CA ILE A 172 -0.38 8.67 -1.98
C ILE A 172 -0.98 7.77 -0.90
N LEU A 173 -0.13 7.14 -0.08
CA LEU A 173 -0.56 6.25 1.01
C LEU A 173 -1.01 7.01 2.27
N ALA A 174 -0.60 8.26 2.46
CA ALA A 174 -1.00 9.07 3.62
C ALA A 174 -2.53 9.14 3.84
N PRO A 175 -3.37 9.45 2.82
CA PRO A 175 -4.82 9.35 2.94
C PRO A 175 -5.31 7.98 3.44
N LEU A 176 -4.68 6.90 2.98
CA LEU A 176 -5.04 5.54 3.38
C LEU A 176 -4.68 5.27 4.83
N ALA A 177 -3.48 5.67 5.28
CA ALA A 177 -3.04 5.52 6.67
C ALA A 177 -3.95 6.26 7.64
N LEU A 178 -4.33 7.51 7.32
CA LEU A 178 -5.26 8.27 8.15
C LEU A 178 -6.66 7.64 8.17
N LEU A 179 -7.13 7.12 7.03
CA LEU A 179 -8.41 6.42 6.98
C LEU A 179 -8.41 5.11 7.77
N VAL A 180 -7.34 4.31 7.71
CA VAL A 180 -7.21 3.08 8.50
C VAL A 180 -7.24 3.39 9.99
N SER A 181 -6.46 4.38 10.43
CA SER A 181 -6.44 4.87 11.82
C SER A 181 -7.81 5.34 12.29
N TYR A 182 -8.51 6.10 11.43
CA TYR A 182 -9.86 6.56 11.70
C TYR A 182 -10.88 5.43 11.79
N GLU A 183 -10.81 4.46 10.88
CA GLU A 183 -11.70 3.30 10.87
C GLU A 183 -11.48 2.42 12.11
N ALA A 184 -10.23 2.27 12.59
CA ALA A 184 -9.92 1.60 13.85
C ALA A 184 -10.53 2.35 15.05
N GLY A 185 -10.33 3.67 15.15
CA GLY A 185 -10.94 4.48 16.19
C GLY A 185 -12.47 4.47 16.14
N TRP A 186 -13.06 4.49 14.94
CA TRP A 186 -14.50 4.38 14.77
C TRP A 186 -15.03 3.00 15.19
N ALA A 187 -14.32 1.92 14.88
CA ALA A 187 -14.68 0.57 15.29
C ALA A 187 -14.75 0.44 16.82
N LEU A 188 -13.82 1.08 17.54
CA LEU A 188 -13.77 1.07 19.02
C LEU A 188 -14.84 1.96 19.66
N PHE A 189 -14.98 3.20 19.19
CA PHE A 189 -15.75 4.22 19.91
C PHE A 189 -17.11 4.55 19.28
N ARG A 190 -17.33 4.15 18.02
CA ARG A 190 -18.55 4.45 17.23
C ARG A 190 -18.92 5.94 17.21
N ARG A 191 -17.91 6.82 17.37
CA ARG A 191 -18.07 8.28 17.40
C ARG A 191 -16.91 8.96 16.68
N ALA A 192 -17.22 10.03 15.95
CA ALA A 192 -16.26 10.75 15.12
C ALA A 192 -15.15 11.43 15.95
N GLY A 193 -15.49 12.06 17.07
CA GLY A 193 -14.52 12.76 17.91
C GLY A 193 -13.37 11.86 18.38
N PRO A 194 -13.64 10.76 19.10
CA PRO A 194 -12.60 9.80 19.48
C PRO A 194 -11.85 9.19 18.28
N ALA A 195 -12.55 8.90 17.18
CA ALA A 195 -11.90 8.37 15.98
C ALA A 195 -10.92 9.38 15.35
N VAL A 196 -11.26 10.67 15.32
CA VAL A 196 -10.34 11.74 14.92
C VAL A 196 -9.17 11.85 15.89
N ALA A 197 -9.40 11.70 17.20
CA ALA A 197 -8.32 11.73 18.19
C ALA A 197 -7.29 10.62 17.95
N VAL A 198 -7.71 9.42 17.54
CA VAL A 198 -6.79 8.33 17.14
C VAL A 198 -5.93 8.73 15.95
N VAL A 199 -6.53 9.33 14.92
CA VAL A 199 -5.78 9.86 13.75
C VAL A 199 -4.77 10.92 14.17
N CYS A 200 -5.19 11.89 15.00
CA CYS A 200 -4.32 12.95 15.49
C CYS A 200 -3.17 12.41 16.35
N ALA A 201 -3.42 11.40 17.20
CA ALA A 201 -2.38 10.76 17.99
C ALA A 201 -1.36 10.04 17.09
N GLN A 202 -1.82 9.30 16.09
CA GLN A 202 -0.95 8.64 15.11
C GLN A 202 -0.05 9.66 14.40
N VAL A 203 -0.63 10.72 13.82
CA VAL A 203 0.12 11.78 13.12
C VAL A 203 1.06 12.53 14.07
N GLY A 204 0.61 12.86 15.27
CA GLY A 204 1.41 13.58 16.26
C GLY A 204 2.70 12.83 16.64
N ILE A 205 2.59 11.53 16.92
CA ILE A 205 3.73 10.70 17.34
C ILE A 205 4.69 10.46 16.18
N THR A 206 4.18 10.25 14.97
CA THR A 206 4.98 9.71 13.85
C THR A 206 5.48 10.77 12.86
N ALA A 207 4.75 11.88 12.70
CA ALA A 207 5.12 12.96 11.78
C ALA A 207 5.66 14.20 12.50
N LEU A 208 5.00 14.64 13.59
CA LEU A 208 5.28 15.93 14.20
C LEU A 208 6.45 15.88 15.19
N ALA A 209 6.54 14.82 16.00
CA ALA A 209 7.64 14.68 16.97
C ALA A 209 9.04 14.67 16.32
N PRO A 210 9.28 14.01 15.16
CA PRO A 210 10.58 14.04 14.50
C PRO A 210 10.82 15.26 13.59
N SER A 211 9.79 16.09 13.34
CA SER A 211 9.77 17.17 12.33
C SER A 211 9.95 16.69 10.87
N GLY A 212 9.78 17.59 9.89
CA GLY A 212 10.04 17.28 8.46
C GLY A 212 9.15 16.20 7.83
N GLY A 213 7.99 15.90 8.44
CA GLY A 213 7.13 14.78 8.04
C GLY A 213 7.46 13.45 8.75
N GLY A 214 8.55 13.40 9.52
CA GLY A 214 8.94 12.26 10.33
C GLY A 214 8.95 10.93 9.58
N ALA A 215 8.48 9.86 10.22
CA ALA A 215 8.46 8.54 9.61
C ALA A 215 7.49 8.44 8.42
N TYR A 216 6.55 9.39 8.26
CA TYR A 216 5.59 9.38 7.16
C TYR A 216 6.24 9.63 5.80
N THR A 217 7.39 10.31 5.71
CA THR A 217 8.13 10.42 4.43
C THR A 217 8.60 9.04 3.95
N ALA A 218 8.82 8.11 4.87
CA ALA A 218 9.17 6.71 4.62
C ALA A 218 7.94 5.77 4.66
N LEU A 219 6.71 6.27 4.56
CA LEU A 219 5.50 5.41 4.56
C LEU A 219 5.47 4.41 3.39
N GLY A 220 6.19 4.69 2.30
CA GLY A 220 6.41 3.75 1.20
C GLY A 220 7.32 2.56 1.58
N LEU A 221 8.02 2.59 2.72
CA LEU A 221 8.90 1.51 3.16
C LEU A 221 8.17 0.49 4.06
N PRO A 222 8.55 -0.81 4.00
CA PRO A 222 7.85 -1.88 4.71
C PRO A 222 7.63 -1.65 6.21
N ALA A 223 8.65 -1.15 6.93
CA ALA A 223 8.57 -0.99 8.38
C ALA A 223 7.57 0.09 8.82
N THR A 224 7.47 1.18 8.06
CA THR A 224 6.50 2.24 8.37
C THR A 224 5.13 1.91 7.83
N ALA A 225 5.04 1.33 6.63
CA ALA A 225 3.79 0.81 6.08
C ALA A 225 3.10 -0.16 7.05
N SER A 226 3.82 -1.14 7.60
CA SER A 226 3.24 -2.11 8.53
C SER A 226 2.64 -1.44 9.79
N ARG A 227 3.33 -0.44 10.36
CA ARG A 227 2.89 0.25 11.57
C ARG A 227 1.76 1.26 11.36
N GLN A 228 1.59 1.79 10.15
CA GLN A 228 0.63 2.88 9.89
C GLN A 228 -0.54 2.47 8.99
N LEU A 229 -0.43 1.34 8.28
CA LEU A 229 -1.45 0.85 7.36
C LEU A 229 -2.03 -0.51 7.76
N LEU A 230 -1.29 -1.34 8.54
CA LEU A 230 -1.68 -2.72 8.89
C LEU A 230 -1.92 -2.91 10.39
N VAL A 231 -2.24 -1.83 11.09
CA VAL A 231 -2.46 -1.75 12.55
C VAL A 231 -3.77 -2.40 12.97
#